data_AF-A0A0D0AER3-F1
#
_entry.id   AF-A0A0D0AER3-F1
#
_cell.length_a   1.000
_cell.length_b   1.000
_cell.length_c   1.000
_cell.angle_alpha   90.00
_cell.angle_beta   90.00
_cell.angle_gamma   90.00
#
_symmetry.space_group_name_H-M   'P 1'
#
loop_
_entity.id
_entity.type
_entity.pdbx_description
1 polymer ?
#
loop_
_entity_poly.entity_id
_entity_poly.type
_entity_poly.pdbx_seq_one_letter_code
_entity_poly.pdbx_strand_id
1 'polypeptide(L)'
;EFEFTDEDRCQISIANNKIYEHNTLQINYTTYDLRREQDSLNPRTRADIMVLSHETDEERHPYWYARIIRIFHVEVWNFADASMTKPQQMNFLFVRWFGRDPTYKSGFSAKRLPRIGFLKGEDPCSFGFIDPDVIIRGIHLIPAFEHGQTDQLLADSFVRREADLGKDWLYFYVNM
;
A
#
# COMPACT_ATOMS: atom_id res chain seq x y z
N GLU A 1 -10.44 6.95 -14.55
CA GLU A 1 -10.78 7.25 -13.14
C GLU A 1 -12.14 7.92 -13.09
N PHE A 2 -12.89 7.76 -12.00
CA PHE A 2 -14.14 8.49 -11.81
C PHE A 2 -13.82 9.87 -11.28
N GLU A 3 -14.21 10.91 -11.99
CA GLU A 3 -14.15 12.28 -11.47
C GLU A 3 -15.41 12.55 -10.65
N PHE A 4 -15.22 12.82 -9.35
CA PHE A 4 -16.31 13.24 -8.48
C PHE A 4 -16.48 14.76 -8.57
N THR A 5 -17.71 15.20 -8.76
CA THR A 5 -18.06 16.63 -8.78
C THR A 5 -17.98 17.22 -7.38
N ASP A 6 -17.94 18.55 -7.29
CA ASP A 6 -17.99 19.22 -5.98
C ASP A 6 -19.35 19.00 -5.30
N GLU A 7 -20.44 18.85 -6.07
CA GLU A 7 -21.74 18.46 -5.51
C GLU A 7 -21.70 17.06 -4.87
N ASP A 8 -21.05 16.08 -5.51
CA ASP A 8 -20.90 14.72 -4.95
C ASP A 8 -20.09 14.75 -3.65
N ARG A 9 -19.01 15.54 -3.60
CA ARG A 9 -18.17 15.68 -2.41
C ARG A 9 -18.91 16.34 -1.25
N CYS A 10 -19.78 17.32 -1.54
CA CYS A 10 -20.61 17.99 -0.52
C CYS A 10 -21.61 17.04 0.15
N GLN A 11 -21.94 15.90 -0.47
CA GLN A 11 -22.81 14.89 0.13
C GLN A 11 -22.10 14.04 1.18
N ILE A 12 -20.77 14.17 1.31
CA ILE A 12 -19.96 13.38 2.25
C ILE A 12 -19.50 14.29 3.39
N SER A 13 -19.70 13.85 4.64
CA SER A 13 -19.21 14.56 5.83
C SER A 13 -18.54 13.62 6.81
N ILE A 14 -17.38 14.01 7.31
CA ILE A 14 -16.65 13.26 8.34
C ILE A 14 -17.29 13.57 9.69
N ALA A 15 -17.85 12.56 10.35
CA ALA A 15 -18.46 12.72 11.65
C ALA A 15 -17.44 13.29 12.64
N ASN A 16 -17.86 14.34 13.34
CA ASN A 16 -17.07 15.05 14.35
C ASN A 16 -15.73 15.63 13.84
N ASN A 17 -15.48 15.67 12.53
CA ASN A 17 -14.18 16.06 11.95
C ASN A 17 -12.99 15.30 12.56
N LYS A 18 -13.17 13.99 12.84
CA LYS A 18 -12.15 13.14 13.47
C LYS A 18 -11.67 12.04 12.55
N ILE A 19 -10.35 11.85 12.54
CA ILE A 19 -9.68 10.69 11.96
C ILE A 19 -9.01 9.94 13.11
N TYR A 20 -9.16 8.62 13.12
CA TYR A 20 -8.59 7.76 14.14
C TYR A 20 -7.48 6.91 13.55
N GLU A 21 -6.32 6.90 14.19
CA GLU A 21 -5.15 6.12 13.78
C GLU A 21 -5.08 4.77 14.51
N HIS A 22 -4.71 3.73 13.79
CA HIS A 22 -4.52 2.37 14.32
C HIS A 22 -3.11 1.86 14.08
N ASN A 23 -2.68 0.93 14.95
CA ASN A 23 -1.34 0.34 14.88
C ASN A 23 -1.27 -1.00 14.15
N THR A 24 -2.40 -1.70 14.02
CA THR A 24 -2.44 -3.07 13.50
C THR A 24 -3.62 -3.24 12.56
N LEU A 25 -3.38 -3.95 11.46
CA LEU A 25 -4.39 -4.39 10.50
C LEU A 25 -4.32 -5.91 10.38
N GLN A 26 -5.47 -6.58 10.33
CA GLN A 26 -5.55 -8.02 10.12
C GLN A 26 -6.24 -8.30 8.79
N ILE A 27 -5.62 -9.12 7.96
CA ILE A 27 -6.12 -9.46 6.62
C ILE A 27 -6.17 -10.96 6.48
N ASN A 28 -7.32 -11.49 6.07
CA ASN A 28 -7.46 -12.91 5.78
C ASN A 28 -7.13 -13.16 4.31
N TYR A 29 -6.30 -14.16 4.04
CA TYR A 29 -5.97 -14.56 2.67
C TYR A 29 -6.12 -16.07 2.51
N THR A 30 -6.30 -16.49 1.26
CA THR A 30 -6.40 -17.91 0.91
C THR A 30 -5.04 -18.42 0.46
N THR A 31 -4.55 -19.48 1.10
CA THR A 31 -3.32 -20.18 0.72
C THR A 31 -3.54 -21.07 -0.50
N TYR A 32 -2.44 -21.53 -1.12
CA TYR A 32 -2.50 -22.37 -2.32
C TYR A 32 -3.20 -23.72 -2.10
N ASP A 33 -3.24 -24.22 -0.86
CA ASP A 33 -3.96 -25.44 -0.46
C ASP A 33 -5.41 -25.18 -0.05
N LEU A 34 -5.96 -24.02 -0.46
CA LEU A 34 -7.35 -23.58 -0.23
C LEU A 34 -7.71 -23.41 1.26
N ARG A 35 -6.73 -23.16 2.11
CA ARG A 35 -6.96 -22.81 3.52
C ARG A 35 -7.02 -21.29 3.68
N ARG A 36 -7.62 -20.86 4.78
CA ARG A 36 -7.60 -19.46 5.19
C ARG A 36 -6.52 -19.25 6.23
N GLU A 37 -5.65 -18.29 5.97
CA GLU A 37 -4.69 -17.77 6.91
C GLU A 37 -4.93 -16.27 7.14
N GLN A 38 -4.24 -15.72 8.14
CA GLN A 38 -4.38 -14.33 8.53
C GLN A 38 -3.01 -13.68 8.68
N ASP A 39 -2.82 -12.57 7.98
CA ASP A 39 -1.67 -11.69 8.16
C ASP A 39 -2.01 -10.60 9.18
N SER A 40 -1.11 -10.42 10.16
CA SER A 40 -1.14 -9.28 11.09
C SER A 40 -0.09 -8.26 10.65
N LEU A 41 -0.55 -7.18 10.05
CA LEU A 41 0.26 -6.10 9.52
C LEU A 41 0.40 -4.98 10.55
N ASN A 42 1.61 -4.46 10.69
CA ASN A 42 1.90 -3.33 11.56
C ASN A 42 2.87 -2.38 10.84
N PRO A 43 2.53 -1.08 10.69
CA PRO A 43 3.35 -0.11 9.99
C PRO A 43 4.81 0.00 10.50
N ARG A 44 5.07 -0.40 11.74
CA ARG A 44 6.42 -0.37 12.34
C ARG A 44 7.28 -1.59 12.01
N THR A 45 6.69 -2.76 11.82
CA THR A 45 7.46 -4.02 11.73
C THR A 45 7.23 -4.76 10.42
N ARG A 46 5.98 -5.03 10.05
CA ARG A 46 5.59 -5.82 8.87
C ARG A 46 4.46 -5.09 8.16
N ALA A 47 4.82 -4.23 7.22
CA ALA A 47 3.89 -3.30 6.60
C ALA A 47 3.82 -3.42 5.08
N ASP A 48 4.59 -4.34 4.51
CA ASP A 48 4.66 -4.51 3.07
C ASP A 48 3.50 -5.40 2.64
N ILE A 49 2.77 -4.93 1.62
CA ILE A 49 1.53 -5.53 1.14
C ILE A 49 1.55 -5.68 -0.37
N MET A 50 0.67 -6.55 -0.86
CA MET A 50 0.44 -6.82 -2.27
C MET A 50 -1.02 -6.57 -2.62
N VAL A 51 -1.25 -5.85 -3.71
CA VAL A 51 -2.57 -5.58 -4.30
C VAL A 51 -2.59 -6.05 -5.75
N LEU A 52 -3.78 -6.22 -6.33
CA LEU A 52 -3.89 -6.54 -7.76
C LEU A 52 -3.45 -5.35 -8.61
N SER A 53 -2.62 -5.64 -9.62
CA SER A 53 -2.22 -4.64 -10.60
C SER A 53 -3.34 -4.41 -11.62
N HIS A 54 -3.49 -3.16 -12.05
CA HIS A 54 -4.36 -2.78 -13.17
C HIS A 54 -3.59 -2.63 -14.50
N GLU A 55 -2.36 -3.15 -14.59
CA GLU A 55 -1.57 -3.15 -15.84
C GLU A 55 -2.27 -3.95 -16.95
N THR A 56 -2.38 -3.33 -18.13
CA THR A 56 -3.03 -3.90 -19.33
C THR A 56 -2.06 -4.48 -20.36
N ASP A 57 -0.75 -4.33 -20.14
CA ASP A 57 0.27 -4.63 -21.15
C ASP A 57 0.66 -6.12 -21.19
N GLU A 58 1.31 -6.56 -22.27
CA GLU A 58 1.72 -7.97 -22.46
C GLU A 58 2.78 -8.43 -21.44
N GLU A 59 3.60 -7.51 -20.92
CA GLU A 59 4.58 -7.75 -19.86
C GLU A 59 4.05 -7.42 -18.44
N ARG A 60 2.71 -7.41 -18.28
CA ARG A 60 2.08 -7.05 -17.01
C ARG A 60 2.56 -7.95 -15.88
N HIS A 61 2.92 -7.31 -14.77
CA HIS A 61 3.12 -8.02 -13.53
C HIS A 61 1.78 -8.02 -12.78
N PRO A 62 1.27 -9.18 -12.32
CA PRO A 62 -0.08 -9.30 -11.78
C PRO A 62 -0.36 -8.47 -10.53
N TYR A 63 0.68 -7.93 -9.89
CA TYR A 63 0.57 -7.32 -8.57
C TYR A 63 1.25 -5.95 -8.49
N TRP A 64 0.70 -5.05 -7.70
CA TRP A 64 1.45 -3.91 -7.19
C TRP A 64 1.81 -4.13 -5.72
N TYR A 65 2.85 -3.44 -5.29
CA TYR A 65 3.37 -3.55 -3.94
C TYR A 65 3.40 -2.19 -3.29
N ALA A 66 3.09 -2.16 -2.00
CA ALA A 66 3.15 -0.94 -1.22
C ALA A 66 3.61 -1.22 0.21
N ARG A 67 4.12 -0.19 0.87
CA ARG A 67 4.44 -0.19 2.30
C ARG A 67 3.41 0.68 3.02
N ILE A 68 2.71 0.10 3.99
CA ILE A 68 1.78 0.84 4.86
C ILE A 68 2.59 1.78 5.76
N ILE A 69 2.22 3.05 5.72
CA ILE A 69 2.77 4.11 6.57
C ILE A 69 1.88 4.30 7.80
N ARG A 70 0.56 4.36 7.58
CA ARG A 70 -0.47 4.56 8.61
C ARG A 70 -1.77 3.85 8.25
N ILE A 71 -2.49 3.44 9.28
CA ILE A 71 -3.81 2.80 9.19
C ILE A 71 -4.80 3.75 9.83
N PHE A 72 -5.90 4.06 9.14
CA PHE A 72 -6.91 4.99 9.63
C PHE A 72 -8.31 4.40 9.55
N HIS A 73 -9.18 4.92 10.40
CA HIS A 73 -10.62 4.88 10.14
C HIS A 73 -11.26 6.24 10.40
N VAL A 74 -12.38 6.46 9.73
CA VAL A 74 -13.26 7.61 9.88
C VAL A 74 -14.70 7.15 9.94
N GLU A 75 -15.52 7.91 10.62
CA GLU A 75 -16.98 7.79 10.56
C GLU A 75 -17.49 8.79 9.51
N VAL A 76 -18.24 8.31 8.53
CA VAL A 76 -18.67 9.10 7.37
C VAL A 76 -20.19 9.15 7.30
N TRP A 77 -20.72 10.35 7.12
CA TRP A 77 -22.09 10.58 6.69
C TRP A 77 -22.13 10.68 5.17
N ASN A 78 -22.93 9.83 4.53
CA ASN A 78 -23.33 9.98 3.14
C ASN A 78 -24.77 10.51 3.06
N PHE A 79 -24.93 11.80 2.79
CA PHE A 79 -26.24 12.44 2.65
C PHE A 79 -26.94 12.11 1.32
N ALA A 80 -26.25 11.49 0.37
CA ALA A 80 -26.87 10.92 -0.82
C ALA A 80 -27.76 9.71 -0.46
N ASP A 81 -27.39 8.99 0.60
CA ASP A 81 -28.13 7.84 1.10
C ASP A 81 -29.18 8.27 2.14
N ALA A 82 -30.41 8.49 1.66
CA ALA A 82 -31.54 8.87 2.51
C ALA A 82 -31.92 7.80 3.55
N SER A 83 -31.43 6.56 3.42
CA SER A 83 -31.69 5.49 4.38
C SER A 83 -30.72 5.46 5.57
N MET A 84 -29.65 6.26 5.49
CA MET A 84 -28.56 6.21 6.45
C MET A 84 -28.93 6.90 7.76
N THR A 85 -29.04 6.12 8.84
CA THR A 85 -29.45 6.59 10.18
C THR A 85 -28.28 6.77 11.15
N LYS A 86 -27.11 6.25 10.80
CA LYS A 86 -25.87 6.30 11.59
C LYS A 86 -24.68 6.47 10.64
N PRO A 87 -23.57 7.08 11.08
CA PRO A 87 -22.41 7.20 10.22
C PRO A 87 -21.82 5.81 9.94
N GLN A 88 -21.29 5.63 8.74
CA GLN A 88 -20.60 4.42 8.35
C GLN A 88 -19.12 4.52 8.70
N GLN A 89 -18.57 3.47 9.31
CA GLN A 89 -17.13 3.39 9.50
C GLN A 89 -16.46 3.02 8.17
N MET A 90 -15.50 3.85 7.74
CA MET A 90 -14.67 3.61 6.57
C MET A 90 -13.21 3.50 7.00
N ASN A 91 -12.57 2.39 6.62
CA ASN A 91 -11.15 2.15 6.87
C ASN A 91 -10.35 2.49 5.61
N PHE A 92 -9.19 3.11 5.77
CA PHE A 92 -8.28 3.38 4.67
C PHE A 92 -6.84 3.42 5.15
N LEU A 93 -5.91 3.08 4.27
CA LEU A 93 -4.49 3.02 4.57
C LEU A 93 -3.74 4.08 3.79
N PHE A 94 -2.80 4.75 4.44
CA PHE A 94 -1.84 5.59 3.75
C PHE A 94 -0.58 4.78 3.46
N VAL A 95 -0.20 4.69 2.19
CA VAL A 95 0.87 3.80 1.72
C VAL A 95 1.91 4.53 0.88
N ARG A 96 3.13 3.97 0.83
CA ARG A 96 4.19 4.32 -0.12
C ARG A 96 4.32 3.22 -1.16
N TRP A 97 4.26 3.58 -2.43
CA TRP A 97 4.29 2.63 -3.55
C TRP A 97 5.71 2.20 -3.91
N PHE A 98 5.83 0.95 -4.36
CA PHE A 98 7.03 0.44 -5.01
C PHE A 98 6.85 0.42 -6.52
N GLY A 99 7.87 0.85 -7.25
CA GLY A 99 7.99 0.70 -8.69
C GLY A 99 8.75 -0.58 -9.09
N ARG A 100 8.41 -1.13 -10.25
CA ARG A 100 9.18 -2.20 -10.88
C ARG A 100 10.47 -1.65 -11.45
N ASP A 101 11.51 -2.47 -11.49
CA ASP A 101 12.71 -2.18 -12.24
C ASP A 101 12.57 -2.68 -13.69
N PRO A 102 12.41 -1.79 -14.70
CA PRO A 102 12.22 -2.20 -16.09
C PRO A 102 13.47 -2.84 -16.69
N THR A 103 14.65 -2.63 -16.10
CA THR A 103 15.90 -3.20 -16.59
C THR A 103 16.12 -4.65 -16.13
N TYR A 104 15.31 -5.12 -15.19
CA TYR A 104 15.49 -6.42 -14.54
C TYR A 104 14.47 -7.45 -15.01
N LYS A 105 14.98 -8.53 -15.63
CA LYS A 105 14.14 -9.68 -15.99
C LYS A 105 13.92 -10.58 -14.77
N SER A 106 12.66 -10.74 -14.39
CA SER A 106 12.20 -11.62 -13.31
C SER A 106 11.18 -12.64 -13.80
N GLY A 107 10.78 -13.55 -12.91
CA GLY A 107 9.75 -14.57 -13.17
C GLY A 107 10.34 -15.94 -13.48
N PHE A 108 9.44 -16.87 -13.80
CA PHE A 108 9.79 -18.29 -13.94
C PHE A 108 10.85 -18.53 -15.02
N SER A 109 10.70 -17.89 -16.19
CA SER A 109 11.65 -18.01 -17.30
C SER A 109 13.05 -17.51 -16.94
N ALA A 110 13.14 -16.43 -16.15
CA ALA A 110 14.40 -15.86 -15.70
C ALA A 110 14.95 -16.53 -14.43
N LYS A 111 14.16 -17.40 -13.76
CA LYS A 111 14.46 -18.05 -12.48
C LYS A 111 14.89 -17.05 -11.39
N ARG A 112 14.25 -15.88 -11.39
CA ARG A 112 14.62 -14.73 -10.55
C ARG A 112 13.37 -14.12 -9.91
N LEU A 113 13.47 -13.79 -8.63
CA LEU A 113 12.40 -13.09 -7.90
C LEU A 113 12.15 -11.70 -8.51
N PRO A 114 10.92 -11.18 -8.50
CA PRO A 114 10.64 -9.80 -8.88
C PRO A 114 11.49 -8.80 -8.09
N ARG A 115 12.10 -7.84 -8.80
CA ARG A 115 12.87 -6.74 -8.20
C ARG A 115 12.05 -5.46 -8.25
N ILE A 116 11.92 -4.82 -7.10
CA ILE A 116 11.15 -3.58 -6.92
C ILE A 116 11.97 -2.56 -6.13
N GLY A 117 11.65 -1.28 -6.26
CA GLY A 117 12.27 -0.19 -5.49
C GLY A 117 11.22 0.87 -5.12
N PHE A 118 11.50 1.73 -4.15
CA PHE A 118 10.57 2.82 -3.86
C PHE A 118 10.54 3.83 -4.99
N LEU A 119 9.36 4.39 -5.24
CA LEU A 119 9.24 5.61 -6.03
C LEU A 119 9.88 6.79 -5.27
N LYS A 120 10.36 7.79 -6.01
CA LYS A 120 10.94 9.01 -5.44
C LYS A 120 9.83 9.82 -4.79
N GLY A 121 10.00 10.30 -3.56
CA GLY A 121 8.95 10.99 -2.80
C GLY A 121 8.36 12.24 -3.48
N GLU A 122 9.06 12.83 -4.44
CA GLU A 122 8.59 13.95 -5.27
C GLU A 122 7.63 13.51 -6.41
N ASP A 123 7.62 12.22 -6.73
CA ASP A 123 6.71 11.64 -7.71
C ASP A 123 5.27 11.72 -7.16
N PRO A 124 4.32 12.31 -7.92
CA PRO A 124 2.93 12.39 -7.51
C PRO A 124 2.29 11.04 -7.16
N CYS A 125 2.80 9.95 -7.75
CA CYS A 125 2.31 8.59 -7.55
C CYS A 125 3.05 7.82 -6.43
N SER A 126 3.99 8.45 -5.71
CA SER A 126 4.75 7.79 -4.64
C SER A 126 3.91 7.39 -3.45
N PHE A 127 2.86 8.14 -3.18
CA PHE A 127 1.99 7.94 -2.02
C PHE A 127 0.55 7.78 -2.47
N GLY A 128 -0.22 7.03 -1.71
CA GLY A 128 -1.63 6.85 -2.01
C GLY A 128 -2.43 6.40 -0.82
N PHE A 129 -3.75 6.46 -0.99
CA PHE A 129 -4.70 5.84 -0.09
C PHE A 129 -5.24 4.57 -0.74
N ILE A 130 -5.38 3.52 0.06
CA ILE A 130 -5.99 2.27 -0.40
C ILE A 130 -7.05 1.79 0.59
N ASP A 131 -8.07 1.13 0.05
CA ASP A 131 -9.02 0.35 0.82
C ASP A 131 -8.33 -0.94 1.32
N PRO A 132 -8.38 -1.28 2.62
CA PRO A 132 -7.87 -2.55 3.10
C PRO A 132 -8.41 -3.78 2.36
N ASP A 133 -9.62 -3.71 1.81
CA ASP A 133 -10.28 -4.83 1.11
C ASP A 133 -9.62 -5.17 -0.24
N VAL A 134 -8.84 -4.26 -0.83
CA VAL A 134 -8.10 -4.54 -2.08
C VAL A 134 -6.77 -5.27 -1.85
N ILE A 135 -6.38 -5.48 -0.59
CA ILE A 135 -5.13 -6.15 -0.24
C ILE A 135 -5.30 -7.66 -0.38
N ILE A 136 -4.40 -8.26 -1.14
CA ILE A 136 -4.35 -9.71 -1.32
C ILE A 136 -3.74 -10.37 -0.09
N ARG A 137 -2.57 -9.90 0.34
CA ARG A 137 -1.84 -10.36 1.52
C ARG A 137 -0.63 -9.47 1.85
N GLY A 138 -0.01 -9.71 3.00
CA GLY A 138 1.32 -9.21 3.33
C GLY A 138 2.41 -9.91 2.52
N ILE A 139 3.53 -9.23 2.32
CA ILE A 139 4.69 -9.78 1.61
C ILE A 139 5.96 -9.67 2.45
N HIS A 140 6.94 -10.51 2.11
CA HIS A 140 8.27 -10.42 2.67
C HIS A 140 9.24 -9.84 1.63
N LEU A 141 9.83 -8.69 1.96
CA LEU A 141 10.83 -8.05 1.11
C LEU A 141 12.25 -8.36 1.60
N ILE A 142 13.08 -8.86 0.69
CA ILE A 142 14.49 -9.12 0.94
C ILE A 142 15.29 -7.96 0.32
N PRO A 143 16.05 -7.16 1.11
CA PRO A 143 16.89 -6.12 0.56
C PRO A 143 17.89 -6.66 -0.46
N ALA A 144 18.03 -6.00 -1.61
CA ALA A 144 19.06 -6.32 -2.58
C ALA A 144 20.38 -5.68 -2.15
N PHE A 145 21.06 -6.32 -1.20
CA PHE A 145 22.26 -5.80 -0.53
C PHE A 145 23.36 -5.33 -1.50
N GLU A 146 23.47 -5.97 -2.66
CA GLU A 146 24.45 -5.64 -3.72
C GLU A 146 24.31 -4.22 -4.28
N HIS A 147 23.12 -3.62 -4.20
CA HIS A 147 22.86 -2.25 -4.67
C HIS A 147 23.03 -1.20 -3.58
N GLY A 148 23.01 -1.59 -2.31
CA GLY A 148 23.13 -0.67 -1.19
C GLY A 148 21.90 0.19 -0.93
N GLN A 149 22.10 1.25 -0.17
CA GLN A 149 21.07 2.16 0.31
C GLN A 149 21.28 3.58 -0.21
N THR A 150 20.21 4.38 -0.23
CA THR A 150 20.22 5.77 -0.65
C THR A 150 19.31 6.62 0.25
N ASP A 151 19.67 7.88 0.45
CA ASP A 151 18.85 8.90 1.09
C ASP A 151 18.07 9.75 0.07
N GLN A 152 18.33 9.59 -1.23
CA GLN A 152 17.79 10.43 -2.30
C GLN A 152 16.34 10.11 -2.69
N LEU A 153 15.80 8.97 -2.25
CA LEU A 153 14.43 8.55 -2.60
C LEU A 153 13.36 9.29 -1.79
N LEU A 154 13.72 9.91 -0.66
CA LEU A 154 12.76 10.60 0.19
C LEU A 154 13.48 11.66 1.05
N ALA A 155 12.94 12.86 1.15
CA ALA A 155 13.46 13.83 2.11
C ALA A 155 13.19 13.39 3.57
N ASP A 156 13.76 14.08 4.54
CA ASP A 156 13.41 13.83 5.93
C ASP A 156 11.91 14.13 6.16
N SER A 157 11.19 13.17 6.75
CA SER A 157 9.72 13.20 6.84
C SER A 157 9.19 12.16 7.83
N PHE A 158 7.94 12.35 8.28
CA PHE A 158 7.25 11.42 9.20
C PHE A 158 7.04 10.01 8.62
N VAL A 159 7.22 9.85 7.31
CA VAL A 159 7.10 8.58 6.59
C VAL A 159 8.33 7.69 6.83
N ARG A 160 9.49 8.30 7.11
CA ARG A 160 10.71 7.54 7.41
C ARG A 160 10.57 6.81 8.74
N ARG A 161 11.02 5.56 8.79
CA ARG A 161 11.16 4.84 10.05
C ARG A 161 12.50 5.21 10.68
N GLU A 162 12.51 5.43 11.99
CA GLU A 162 13.74 5.67 12.73
C GLU A 162 14.76 4.53 12.55
N ALA A 163 14.26 3.28 12.45
CA ALA A 163 15.08 2.09 12.23
C ALA A 163 15.84 2.10 10.89
N ASP A 164 15.37 2.86 9.89
CA ASP A 164 15.98 2.92 8.56
C ASP A 164 17.16 3.92 8.52
N LEU A 165 17.45 4.63 9.62
CA LEU A 165 18.57 5.58 9.75
C LEU A 165 18.65 6.61 8.60
N GLY A 166 17.48 7.04 8.12
CA GLY A 166 17.37 8.03 7.05
C GLY A 166 17.65 7.49 5.64
N LYS A 167 17.80 6.17 5.46
CA LYS A 167 18.14 5.57 4.16
C LYS A 167 17.16 4.49 3.74
N ASP A 168 16.83 4.47 2.46
CA ASP A 168 16.05 3.41 1.84
C ASP A 168 16.99 2.45 1.08
N TRP A 169 16.68 1.16 1.04
CA TRP A 169 17.32 0.26 0.08
C TRP A 169 16.89 0.65 -1.34
N LEU A 170 17.83 0.62 -2.28
CA LEU A 170 17.51 0.92 -3.69
C LEU A 170 16.54 -0.10 -4.28
N TYR A 171 16.73 -1.37 -3.95
CA TYR A 171 15.89 -2.45 -4.44
C TYR A 171 15.63 -3.51 -3.37
N PHE A 172 14.53 -4.21 -3.58
CA PHE A 172 14.09 -5.38 -2.84
C PHE A 172 13.74 -6.50 -3.81
N TYR A 173 13.96 -7.75 -3.39
CA TYR A 173 13.37 -8.92 -4.03
C TYR A 173 12.11 -9.33 -3.28
N VAL A 174 11.04 -9.58 -4.03
CA VAL A 174 9.76 -9.99 -3.48
C VAL A 174 9.77 -11.49 -3.19
N ASN A 175 9.55 -11.87 -1.94
CA ASN A 175 9.33 -13.25 -1.51
C ASN A 175 7.88 -13.42 -1.02
N MET A 176 7.20 -14.45 -1.54
CA MET A 176 5.76 -14.70 -1.35
C MET A 176 5.50 -16.09 -0.75
#